data_AF-A0A8H5HRQ4-F1
#
_entry.id   AF-A0A8H5HRQ4-F1
#
_cell.length_a   1.000
_cell.length_b   1.000
_cell.length_c   1.000
_cell.angle_alpha   90.00
_cell.angle_beta   90.00
_cell.angle_gamma   90.00
#
_symmetry.space_group_name_H-M   'P 1'
#
loop_
_entity.id
_entity.type
_entity.pdbx_description
1 polymer ?
#
loop_
_entity_poly.entity_id
_entity_poly.type
_entity_poly.pdbx_seq_one_letter_code
_entity_poly.pdbx_strand_id
1 'polypeptide(L)'
;MTCTPTGPTLTSALLMSYDGHLKGSINFCQMKKTVTPFTVQLVTFETNLPFEEVIARLDEELNKQGSLQFLSKFRTATTREEIVDLITNITGNNDFLYFLEMNHHKWMNIYEEAHNPPAVVYTIGNPLTAETILRHDIRTGYNIPPRLMVIERADRSGTSVLYHLPSSLVVGTRNAELEQAILVLDDKLEKMITRVTAD
;
A
#
# COMPACT_ATOMS: atom_id res chain seq x y z
N MET A 1 -21.36 -1.74 37.01
CA MET A 1 -20.63 -0.67 36.29
C MET A 1 -21.65 0.17 35.57
N THR A 2 -21.85 1.40 36.04
CA THR A 2 -22.88 2.34 35.61
C THR A 2 -22.37 3.21 34.48
N CYS A 3 -23.03 3.19 33.32
CA CYS A 3 -22.78 4.15 32.24
C CYS A 3 -23.77 5.31 32.38
N THR A 4 -23.26 6.50 32.68
CA THR A 4 -24.01 7.76 32.65
C THR A 4 -23.82 8.42 31.28
N PRO A 5 -24.89 8.80 30.54
CA PRO A 5 -24.74 9.51 29.27
C PRO A 5 -24.67 11.02 29.53
N THR A 6 -23.61 11.68 29.03
CA THR A 6 -23.55 13.14 28.89
C THR A 6 -23.12 13.49 27.47
N GLY A 7 -24.04 14.02 26.67
CA GLY A 7 -23.76 14.57 25.35
C GLY A 7 -24.97 14.56 24.41
N PRO A 8 -25.24 15.65 23.67
CA PRO A 8 -26.43 15.74 22.82
C PRO A 8 -26.31 14.86 21.58
N THR A 9 -27.40 14.14 21.30
CA THR A 9 -27.60 13.21 20.21
C THR A 9 -27.62 13.94 18.86
N LEU A 10 -26.70 13.58 17.94
CA LEU A 10 -26.85 13.94 16.53
C LEU A 10 -27.90 13.02 15.90
N THR A 11 -28.97 13.61 15.38
CA THR A 11 -30.09 12.95 14.72
C THR A 11 -29.64 12.31 13.41
N SER A 12 -29.55 10.98 13.35
CA SER A 12 -29.47 10.24 12.09
C SER A 12 -30.88 9.90 11.64
N ALA A 13 -31.39 10.64 10.68
CA ALA A 13 -32.60 10.30 9.94
C ALA A 13 -32.17 9.59 8.65
N LEU A 14 -32.42 8.29 8.56
CA LEU A 14 -33.04 7.58 7.44
C LEU A 14 -32.86 6.07 7.67
N LEU A 15 -33.95 5.34 7.88
CA LEU A 15 -34.13 3.99 7.33
C LEU A 15 -35.62 3.63 7.44
N MET A 16 -36.18 3.32 6.27
CA MET A 16 -37.57 3.01 6.03
C MET A 16 -37.99 1.71 6.73
N SER A 17 -39.29 1.67 7.03
CA SER A 17 -40.05 0.65 7.74
C SER A 17 -39.83 -0.80 7.26
N TYR A 18 -39.73 -1.72 8.23
CA TYR A 18 -40.33 -3.05 8.12
C TYR A 18 -40.79 -3.48 9.52
N ASP A 19 -42.12 -3.58 9.69
CA ASP A 19 -42.77 -4.07 10.91
C ASP A 19 -42.57 -5.59 11.04
N GLY A 20 -42.09 -6.04 12.19
CA GLY A 20 -41.96 -7.45 12.54
C GLY A 20 -41.39 -7.65 13.94
N HIS A 21 -42.26 -8.02 14.88
CA HIS A 21 -42.00 -8.23 16.30
C HIS A 21 -40.71 -9.00 16.64
N LEU A 22 -39.74 -8.31 17.27
CA LEU A 22 -38.84 -8.89 18.28
C LEU A 22 -38.59 -7.84 19.37
N LYS A 23 -39.24 -8.01 20.54
CA LYS A 23 -38.92 -7.28 21.77
C LYS A 23 -37.59 -7.83 22.32
N GLY A 24 -36.48 -7.29 21.84
CA GLY A 24 -35.17 -7.47 22.44
C GLY A 24 -34.45 -6.14 22.40
N SER A 25 -34.21 -5.53 23.57
CA SER A 25 -33.39 -4.34 23.68
C SER A 25 -31.95 -4.71 23.33
N ILE A 26 -31.59 -4.65 22.04
CA ILE A 26 -30.21 -4.79 21.61
C ILE A 26 -29.49 -3.53 22.08
N ASN A 27 -28.77 -3.63 23.19
CA ASN A 27 -27.79 -2.63 23.58
C ASN A 27 -26.68 -2.63 22.52
N PHE A 28 -26.81 -1.79 21.49
CA PHE A 28 -25.70 -1.49 20.59
C PHE A 28 -24.63 -0.78 21.42
N CYS A 29 -23.57 -1.52 21.77
CA CYS A 29 -22.37 -0.92 22.30
C CYS A 29 -21.84 0.04 21.22
N GLN A 30 -22.01 1.35 21.42
CA GLN A 30 -21.55 2.34 20.45
C GLN A 30 -20.04 2.20 20.30
N MET A 31 -19.59 1.73 19.14
CA MET A 31 -18.17 1.70 18.82
C MET A 31 -17.65 3.14 18.75
N LYS A 32 -16.55 3.41 19.46
CA LYS A 32 -15.89 4.71 19.42
C LYS A 32 -15.13 4.85 18.10
N LYS A 33 -15.69 5.63 17.16
CA LYS A 33 -15.01 6.05 15.93
C LYS A 33 -14.25 7.35 16.18
N THR A 34 -12.98 7.39 15.81
CA THR A 34 -12.18 8.63 15.76
C THR A 34 -11.66 8.82 14.34
N VAL A 35 -11.67 10.05 13.85
CA VAL A 35 -11.13 10.42 12.53
C VAL A 35 -10.03 11.45 12.77
N THR A 36 -8.83 11.15 12.28
CA THR A 36 -7.68 12.05 12.35
C THR A 36 -7.34 12.53 10.94
N PRO A 37 -7.52 13.81 10.61
CA PRO A 37 -7.04 14.34 9.35
C PRO A 37 -5.52 14.41 9.34
N PHE A 38 -4.91 14.11 8.18
CA PHE A 38 -3.48 14.28 7.94
C PHE A 38 -3.25 14.50 6.44
N THR A 39 -2.06 15.02 6.10
CA THR A 39 -1.66 15.29 4.71
C THR A 39 -0.71 14.21 4.23
N VAL A 40 -0.96 13.69 3.03
CA VAL A 40 -0.09 12.74 2.34
C VAL A 40 0.58 13.45 1.16
N GLN A 41 1.85 13.16 0.94
CA GLN A 41 2.59 13.64 -0.22
C GLN A 41 2.57 12.57 -1.32
N LEU A 42 2.17 12.95 -2.52
CA LEU A 42 2.22 12.11 -3.72
C LEU A 42 3.49 12.47 -4.50
N VAL A 43 4.34 11.48 -4.73
CA VAL A 43 5.49 11.59 -5.61
C VAL A 43 5.09 11.11 -7.00
N THR A 44 5.56 11.79 -8.04
CA THR A 44 5.27 11.46 -9.44
C THR A 44 6.54 11.59 -10.26
N PHE A 45 6.90 10.51 -10.93
CA PHE A 45 7.95 10.46 -11.94
C PHE A 45 7.31 10.39 -13.31
N GLU A 46 7.76 11.23 -14.23
CA GLU A 46 7.36 11.24 -15.62
C GLU A 46 8.56 10.84 -16.48
N THR A 47 8.36 9.90 -17.40
CA THR A 47 9.39 9.43 -18.34
C THR A 47 8.82 9.33 -19.74
N ASN A 48 9.66 9.51 -20.77
CA ASN A 48 9.26 9.32 -22.17
C ASN A 48 9.29 7.83 -22.58
N LEU A 49 9.77 6.94 -21.70
CA LEU A 49 9.79 5.51 -21.94
C LEU A 49 8.36 4.95 -22.13
N PRO A 50 8.17 4.04 -23.09
CA PRO A 50 6.91 3.33 -23.25
C PRO A 50 6.51 2.57 -21.99
N PHE A 51 5.20 2.44 -21.75
CA PHE A 51 4.65 1.74 -20.59
C PHE A 51 5.23 0.33 -20.41
N GLU A 52 5.26 -0.45 -21.49
CA GLU A 52 5.78 -1.82 -21.46
C GLU A 52 7.26 -1.89 -21.08
N GLU A 53 8.04 -0.87 -21.42
CA GLU A 53 9.46 -0.80 -21.05
C GLU A 53 9.62 -0.50 -19.56
N VAL A 54 8.84 0.44 -19.01
CA VAL A 54 8.84 0.72 -17.56
C VAL A 54 8.39 -0.51 -16.77
N ILE A 55 7.37 -1.24 -17.25
CA ILE A 55 6.92 -2.49 -16.64
C ILE A 55 8.01 -3.55 -16.66
N ALA A 56 8.70 -3.74 -17.79
CA ALA A 56 9.78 -4.71 -17.89
C ALA A 56 10.92 -4.39 -16.91
N ARG A 57 11.33 -3.12 -16.84
CA ARG A 57 12.37 -2.65 -15.91
C ARG A 57 11.95 -2.84 -14.46
N LEU A 58 10.70 -2.54 -14.12
CA LEU A 58 10.16 -2.73 -12.78
C LEU A 58 10.08 -4.21 -12.39
N ASP A 59 9.65 -5.08 -13.31
CA ASP A 59 9.57 -6.52 -13.09
C ASP A 59 10.96 -7.15 -12.85
N GLU A 60 11.98 -6.67 -13.54
CA GLU A 60 13.38 -7.04 -13.34
C GLU A 60 13.92 -6.52 -12.00
N GLU A 61 13.77 -5.23 -11.72
CA GLU A 61 14.23 -4.58 -10.49
C GLU A 61 13.62 -5.23 -9.24
N LEU A 62 12.37 -5.71 -9.30
CA LEU A 62 11.69 -6.38 -8.20
C LEU A 62 11.91 -7.89 -8.16
N ASN A 63 12.67 -8.46 -9.10
CA ASN A 63 12.78 -9.90 -9.33
C ASN A 63 11.39 -10.58 -9.24
N LYS A 64 10.44 -10.09 -10.05
CA LYS A 64 9.03 -10.51 -9.95
C LYS A 64 8.86 -12.02 -10.08
N GLN A 65 9.62 -12.65 -10.97
CA GLN A 65 9.60 -14.10 -11.14
C GLN A 65 10.08 -14.86 -9.90
N GLY A 66 11.21 -14.44 -9.30
CA GLY A 66 11.69 -15.00 -8.04
C GLY A 66 10.73 -14.76 -6.87
N SER A 67 9.94 -13.69 -6.95
CA SER A 67 8.98 -13.27 -5.91
C SER A 67 7.63 -13.99 -5.96
N LEU A 68 7.27 -14.69 -7.04
CA LEU A 68 5.92 -15.27 -7.20
C LEU A 68 5.51 -16.22 -6.06
N GLN A 69 6.48 -16.94 -5.49
CA GLN A 69 6.25 -17.87 -4.37
C GLN A 69 6.65 -17.28 -3.01
N PHE A 70 6.93 -15.98 -2.95
CA PHE A 70 7.36 -15.32 -1.72
C PHE A 70 6.28 -15.42 -0.64
N LEU A 71 5.06 -14.97 -0.92
CA LEU A 71 3.97 -14.92 0.06
C LEU A 71 3.60 -16.31 0.62
N SER A 72 3.64 -17.35 -0.22
CA SER A 72 3.34 -18.73 0.23
C SER A 72 4.42 -19.23 1.18
N LYS A 73 5.71 -19.09 0.81
CA LYS A 73 6.85 -19.49 1.64
C LYS A 73 6.96 -18.66 2.93
N PHE A 74 6.78 -17.35 2.83
CA PHE A 74 6.87 -16.42 3.96
C PHE A 74 5.83 -16.73 5.05
N ARG A 75 4.61 -17.13 4.67
CA ARG A 75 3.56 -17.52 5.62
C ARG A 75 3.86 -18.82 6.37
N THR A 76 4.70 -19.69 5.82
CA THR A 76 5.05 -20.98 6.41
C THR A 76 6.40 -20.97 7.13
N ALA A 77 7.18 -19.89 7.02
CA ALA A 77 8.45 -19.76 7.70
C ALA A 77 8.25 -19.74 9.22
N THR A 78 9.12 -20.43 9.95
CA THR A 78 9.04 -20.60 11.41
C THR A 78 10.24 -20.03 12.15
N THR A 79 11.33 -19.74 11.43
CA THR A 79 12.55 -19.16 12.01
C THR A 79 12.88 -17.80 11.39
N ARG A 80 13.68 -17.01 12.10
CA ARG A 80 14.18 -15.73 11.60
C ARG A 80 15.12 -15.96 10.40
N GLU A 81 15.93 -16.99 10.47
CA GLU A 81 16.91 -17.36 9.45
C GLU A 81 16.20 -17.72 8.14
N GLU A 82 15.13 -18.52 8.19
CA GLU A 82 14.30 -18.82 7.01
C GLU A 82 13.73 -17.55 6.35
N ILE A 83 13.27 -16.59 7.15
CA ILE A 83 12.74 -15.33 6.64
C ILE A 83 13.85 -14.50 5.98
N VAL A 84 14.99 -14.37 6.64
CA VAL A 84 16.14 -13.61 6.13
C VAL A 84 16.62 -14.23 4.83
N ASP A 85 16.86 -15.53 4.80
CA ASP A 85 17.34 -16.25 3.62
C ASP A 85 16.34 -16.18 2.46
N LEU A 86 15.04 -16.30 2.75
CA LEU A 86 14.01 -16.17 1.71
C LEU A 86 14.04 -14.79 1.06
N ILE A 87 14.17 -13.73 1.86
CA ILE A 87 14.18 -12.35 1.36
C ILE A 87 15.48 -12.08 0.59
N THR A 88 16.64 -12.38 1.17
CA THR A 88 17.95 -12.09 0.56
C THR A 88 18.16 -12.86 -0.74
N ASN A 89 17.66 -14.11 -0.85
CA ASN A 89 17.73 -14.88 -2.10
C ASN A 89 16.89 -14.26 -3.23
N ILE A 90 15.81 -13.55 -2.90
CA ILE A 90 14.96 -12.89 -3.90
C ILE A 90 15.52 -11.52 -4.24
N THR A 91 15.83 -10.70 -3.24
CA THR A 91 16.23 -9.32 -3.44
C THR A 91 17.65 -9.21 -3.98
N GLY A 92 18.56 -10.13 -3.61
CA GLY A 92 19.97 -10.01 -3.92
C GLY A 92 20.51 -8.66 -3.45
N ASN A 93 20.94 -7.83 -4.40
CA ASN A 93 21.43 -6.47 -4.15
C ASN A 93 20.34 -5.39 -4.23
N ASN A 94 19.12 -5.74 -4.63
CA ASN A 94 18.01 -4.80 -4.77
C ASN A 94 17.32 -4.58 -3.41
N ASP A 95 16.58 -3.48 -3.31
CA ASP A 95 15.97 -3.07 -2.04
C ASP A 95 14.63 -3.73 -1.76
N PHE A 96 13.90 -4.14 -2.81
CA PHE A 96 12.50 -4.56 -2.74
C PHE A 96 12.26 -5.88 -3.47
N LEU A 97 11.20 -6.56 -3.05
CA LEU A 97 10.60 -7.67 -3.78
C LEU A 97 9.15 -7.36 -4.14
N TYR A 98 8.65 -8.07 -5.14
CA TYR A 98 7.26 -7.99 -5.60
C TYR A 98 6.32 -8.78 -4.67
N PHE A 99 5.15 -8.21 -4.33
CA PHE A 99 4.09 -8.93 -3.62
C PHE A 99 2.93 -9.32 -4.52
N LEU A 100 2.31 -8.32 -5.17
CA LEU A 100 1.16 -8.49 -6.06
C LEU A 100 0.99 -7.27 -6.95
N GLU A 101 0.18 -7.42 -8.00
CA GLU A 101 -0.29 -6.32 -8.83
C GLU A 101 -1.80 -6.41 -9.10
N MET A 102 -2.40 -5.27 -9.45
CA MET A 102 -3.74 -5.21 -10.01
C MET A 102 -3.73 -4.37 -11.29
N ASN A 103 -4.09 -5.00 -12.41
CA ASN A 103 -4.18 -4.37 -13.71
C ASN A 103 -5.53 -3.63 -13.84
N HIS A 104 -5.60 -2.38 -13.40
CA HIS A 104 -6.85 -1.61 -13.35
C HIS A 104 -7.51 -1.44 -14.72
N HIS A 105 -6.72 -1.10 -15.74
CA HIS A 105 -7.21 -0.92 -17.10
C HIS A 105 -7.90 -2.18 -17.66
N LYS A 106 -7.42 -3.40 -17.33
CA LYS A 106 -7.97 -4.65 -17.89
C LYS A 106 -9.42 -4.87 -17.49
N TRP A 107 -9.73 -4.73 -16.19
CA TRP A 107 -11.10 -4.95 -15.73
C TRP A 107 -12.02 -3.77 -16.06
N MET A 108 -11.48 -2.54 -16.10
CA MET A 108 -12.22 -1.36 -16.56
C MET A 108 -12.61 -1.48 -18.04
N ASN A 109 -11.71 -1.94 -18.90
CA ASN A 109 -11.99 -2.17 -20.32
C ASN A 109 -13.12 -3.19 -20.54
N ILE A 110 -13.20 -4.22 -19.70
CA ILE A 110 -14.31 -5.18 -19.72
C ILE A 110 -15.61 -4.53 -19.27
N TYR A 111 -15.57 -3.72 -18.22
CA TYR A 111 -16.76 -3.11 -17.63
C TYR A 111 -17.36 -2.00 -18.51
N GLU A 112 -16.51 -1.24 -19.20
CA GLU A 112 -16.90 -0.07 -19.98
C GLU A 112 -16.96 -0.32 -21.49
N GLU A 113 -16.59 -1.52 -21.95
CA GLU A 113 -16.40 -1.84 -23.37
C GLU A 113 -15.45 -0.83 -24.08
N ALA A 114 -14.39 -0.42 -23.36
CA ALA A 114 -13.47 0.65 -23.76
C ALA A 114 -12.02 0.18 -23.90
N HIS A 115 -11.16 1.07 -24.41
CA HIS A 115 -9.71 0.87 -24.50
C HIS A 115 -8.96 1.93 -23.68
N ASN A 116 -9.06 1.83 -22.36
CA ASN A 116 -8.36 2.72 -21.44
C ASN A 116 -6.83 2.56 -21.57
N PRO A 117 -6.06 3.64 -21.35
CA PRO A 117 -4.62 3.54 -21.20
C PRO A 117 -4.24 2.50 -20.11
N PRO A 118 -3.20 1.70 -20.33
CA PRO A 118 -2.58 0.85 -19.33
C PRO A 118 -2.39 1.56 -18.00
N ALA A 119 -2.88 0.90 -16.96
CA ALA A 119 -2.85 1.37 -15.58
C ALA A 119 -2.77 0.16 -14.67
N VAL A 120 -1.70 0.07 -13.88
CA VAL A 120 -1.43 -1.06 -12.98
C VAL A 120 -0.90 -0.54 -11.64
N VAL A 121 -1.42 -1.10 -10.55
CA VAL A 121 -0.85 -0.88 -9.23
C VAL A 121 -0.01 -2.08 -8.81
N TYR A 122 1.20 -1.83 -8.35
CA TYR A 122 2.09 -2.79 -7.73
C TYR A 122 2.07 -2.60 -6.22
N THR A 123 2.09 -3.71 -5.48
CA THR A 123 2.45 -3.72 -4.06
C THR A 123 3.86 -4.32 -3.95
N ILE A 124 4.78 -3.58 -3.33
CA ILE A 124 6.19 -3.94 -3.24
C ILE A 124 6.72 -3.69 -1.84
N GLY A 125 7.78 -4.37 -1.44
CA GLY A 125 8.34 -4.11 -0.12
C GLY A 125 9.53 -4.99 0.21
N ASN A 126 10.03 -4.81 1.42
CA ASN A 126 11.06 -5.65 2.00
C ASN A 126 10.73 -5.88 3.47
N PRO A 127 10.33 -7.09 3.88
CA PRO A 127 9.97 -7.34 5.26
C PRO A 127 11.12 -7.10 6.26
N LEU A 128 12.39 -7.18 5.86
CA LEU A 128 13.52 -6.82 6.73
C LEU A 128 13.55 -5.33 7.02
N THR A 129 13.19 -4.49 6.04
CA THR A 129 13.03 -3.04 6.25
C THR A 129 11.77 -2.74 7.06
N ALA A 130 10.68 -3.45 6.77
CA ALA A 130 9.40 -3.28 7.48
C ALA A 130 9.47 -3.71 8.95
N GLU A 131 10.32 -4.69 9.30
CA GLU A 131 10.43 -5.24 10.65
C GLU A 131 10.70 -4.14 11.69
N THR A 132 11.69 -3.27 11.44
CA THR A 132 12.01 -2.17 12.36
C THR A 132 10.85 -1.17 12.47
N ILE A 133 10.23 -0.82 11.34
CA ILE A 133 9.09 0.11 11.28
C ILE A 133 7.90 -0.43 12.10
N LEU A 134 7.52 -1.68 11.85
CA LEU A 134 6.36 -2.34 12.49
C LEU A 134 6.62 -2.65 13.96
N ARG A 135 7.88 -2.88 14.36
CA ARG A 135 8.26 -3.06 15.76
C ARG A 135 8.00 -1.80 16.59
N HIS A 136 8.23 -0.61 16.03
CA HIS A 136 7.97 0.65 16.73
C HIS A 136 6.50 1.08 16.68
N ASP A 137 5.82 0.89 15.56
CA ASP A 137 4.38 1.15 15.45
C ASP A 137 3.70 0.23 14.43
N ILE A 138 3.04 -0.81 14.91
CA ILE A 138 2.33 -1.79 14.07
C ILE A 138 1.24 -1.17 13.19
N ARG A 139 0.69 0.00 13.56
CA ARG A 139 -0.35 0.68 12.77
C ARG A 139 0.17 1.17 11.43
N THR A 140 1.48 1.37 11.31
CA THR A 140 2.15 1.71 10.03
C THR A 140 1.97 0.60 8.99
N GLY A 141 1.67 -0.64 9.41
CA GLY A 141 1.31 -1.76 8.53
C GLY A 141 0.08 -1.53 7.66
N TYR A 142 -0.72 -0.47 7.93
CA TYR A 142 -1.76 -0.04 6.99
C TYR A 142 -1.19 0.48 5.66
N ASN A 143 0.00 1.07 5.70
CA ASN A 143 0.69 1.69 4.56
C ASN A 143 1.98 0.97 4.14
N ILE A 144 2.38 -0.07 4.88
CA ILE A 144 3.56 -0.91 4.60
C ILE A 144 3.07 -2.33 4.35
N PRO A 145 3.27 -2.92 3.15
CA PRO A 145 4.14 -2.48 2.06
C PRO A 145 3.65 -1.26 1.23
N PRO A 146 4.57 -0.43 0.68
CA PRO A 146 4.25 0.61 -0.28
C PRO A 146 3.53 0.11 -1.54
N ARG A 147 2.83 1.04 -2.20
CA ARG A 147 2.18 0.83 -3.50
C ARG A 147 2.73 1.79 -4.55
N LEU A 148 2.91 1.30 -5.76
CA LEU A 148 3.29 2.08 -6.94
C LEU A 148 2.16 2.01 -7.96
N MET A 149 1.75 3.14 -8.51
CA MET A 149 0.84 3.18 -9.65
C MET A 149 1.67 3.50 -10.90
N VAL A 150 1.56 2.66 -11.93
CA VAL A 150 2.19 2.88 -13.23
C VAL A 150 1.07 3.12 -14.24
N ILE A 151 1.14 4.23 -14.96
CA ILE A 151 0.09 4.69 -15.88
C ILE A 151 0.72 5.11 -17.20
N GLU A 152 0.22 4.59 -18.31
CA GLU A 152 0.53 5.18 -19.61
C GLU A 152 -0.19 6.53 -19.75
N ARG A 153 0.55 7.57 -20.13
CA ARG A 153 -0.02 8.91 -20.31
C ARG A 153 -1.09 8.90 -21.40
N ALA A 154 -2.14 9.71 -21.21
CA ALA A 154 -3.28 9.75 -22.13
C ALA A 154 -2.90 10.13 -23.57
N ASP A 155 -1.85 10.94 -23.74
CA ASP A 155 -1.28 11.34 -25.02
C ASP A 155 -0.31 10.31 -25.62
N ARG A 156 -0.09 9.17 -24.96
CA ARG A 156 0.86 8.10 -25.32
C ARG A 156 2.31 8.58 -25.47
N SER A 157 2.65 9.72 -24.85
CA SER A 157 4.00 10.29 -24.91
C SER A 157 4.99 9.65 -23.93
N GLY A 158 4.51 8.77 -23.04
CA GLY A 158 5.34 8.12 -22.05
C GLY A 158 4.53 7.56 -20.88
N THR A 159 5.19 7.46 -19.73
CA THR A 159 4.68 6.75 -18.55
C THR A 159 4.84 7.60 -17.29
N SER A 160 3.81 7.58 -16.45
CA SER A 160 3.84 8.18 -15.11
C SER A 160 3.94 7.07 -14.05
N VAL A 161 4.87 7.22 -13.11
CA VAL A 161 5.00 6.34 -11.95
C VAL A 161 4.77 7.13 -10.67
N LEU A 162 3.77 6.72 -9.90
CA LEU A 162 3.31 7.45 -8.72
C LEU A 162 3.37 6.60 -7.46
N TYR A 163 3.70 7.22 -6.34
CA TYR A 163 3.62 6.59 -5.01
C TYR A 163 3.40 7.64 -3.93
N HIS A 164 2.79 7.23 -2.82
CA HIS A 164 2.75 8.07 -1.63
C HIS A 164 4.10 8.02 -0.92
N LEU A 165 4.67 9.18 -0.58
CA LEU A 165 5.91 9.27 0.18
C LEU A 165 5.73 8.61 1.56
N PRO A 166 6.45 7.52 1.88
CA PRO A 166 6.27 6.80 3.14
C PRO A 166 6.33 7.68 4.40
N SER A 167 7.27 8.63 4.48
CA SER A 167 7.36 9.56 5.62
C SER A 167 6.11 10.43 5.82
N SER A 168 5.35 10.71 4.76
CA SER A 168 4.09 11.46 4.86
C SER A 168 2.91 10.62 5.36
N LEU A 169 3.06 9.28 5.42
CA LEU A 169 2.00 8.36 5.83
C LEU A 169 2.03 8.01 7.32
N VAL A 170 3.05 8.44 8.05
CA VAL A 170 3.22 8.15 9.47
C VAL A 170 2.78 9.35 10.31
N VAL A 171 1.67 9.16 11.02
CA VAL A 171 1.00 10.23 11.78
C VAL A 171 1.42 10.18 13.24
N GLY A 172 1.99 11.28 13.74
CA GLY A 172 2.14 11.53 15.18
C GLY A 172 3.17 10.64 15.90
N THR A 173 4.14 10.08 15.17
CA THR A 173 5.30 9.43 15.80
C THR A 173 6.21 10.47 16.45
N ARG A 174 6.93 10.05 17.50
CA ARG A 174 8.06 10.79 18.11
C ARG A 174 9.29 9.89 18.29
N ASN A 175 9.30 8.75 17.60
CA ASN A 175 10.36 7.76 17.71
C ASN A 175 11.38 8.02 16.59
N ALA A 176 12.59 8.44 16.98
CA ALA A 176 13.66 8.80 16.05
C ALA A 176 14.16 7.60 15.21
N GLU A 177 14.15 6.38 15.76
CA GLU A 177 14.55 5.17 15.02
C GLU A 177 13.53 4.84 13.92
N LEU A 178 12.24 4.96 14.24
CA LEU A 178 11.15 4.81 13.27
C LEU A 178 11.23 5.88 12.18
N GLU A 179 11.39 7.14 12.56
CA GLU A 179 11.53 8.26 11.62
C GLU A 179 12.70 8.02 10.65
N GLN A 180 13.87 7.65 11.17
CA GLN A 180 15.02 7.37 10.35
C GLN A 180 14.80 6.16 9.42
N ALA A 181 14.16 5.08 9.91
CA ALA A 181 13.86 3.92 9.09
C ALA A 181 12.91 4.24 7.93
N ILE A 182 11.95 5.13 8.15
CA ILE A 182 11.01 5.57 7.11
C ILE A 182 11.71 6.50 6.10
N LEU A 183 12.59 7.40 6.54
CA LEU A 183 13.37 8.23 5.62
C LEU A 183 14.30 7.38 4.73
N VAL A 184 14.88 6.31 5.27
CA VAL A 184 15.64 5.33 4.46
C VAL A 184 14.72 4.64 3.44
N LEU A 185 13.46 4.36 3.79
CA LEU A 185 12.49 3.79 2.86
C LEU A 185 12.12 4.77 1.73
N ASP A 186 11.99 6.07 2.03
CA ASP A 186 11.79 7.12 1.04
C ASP A 186 12.95 7.11 0.01
N ASP A 187 14.19 7.16 0.49
CA ASP A 187 15.39 7.16 -0.36
C ASP A 187 15.48 5.92 -1.26
N LYS A 188 15.13 4.75 -0.73
CA LYS A 188 15.16 3.48 -1.48
C LYS A 188 14.12 3.49 -2.60
N LEU A 189 12.91 3.96 -2.32
CA LEU A 189 11.88 4.11 -3.34
C LEU A 189 12.33 5.09 -4.43
N GLU A 190 12.80 6.27 -4.04
CA GLU A 190 13.24 7.30 -4.99
C GLU A 190 14.35 6.77 -5.92
N LYS A 191 15.36 6.09 -5.37
CA LYS A 191 16.46 5.49 -6.16
C LYS A 191 15.96 4.41 -7.11
N MET A 192 15.08 3.52 -6.65
CA MET A 192 14.51 2.46 -7.48
C MET A 192 13.67 3.04 -8.62
N ILE A 193 12.78 4.00 -8.32
CA ILE A 193 11.93 4.64 -9.34
C ILE A 193 12.80 5.43 -10.33
N THR A 194 13.84 6.12 -9.87
CA THR A 194 14.80 6.80 -10.74
C THR A 194 15.45 5.82 -11.72
N ARG A 195 15.87 4.62 -11.28
CA ARG A 195 16.46 3.61 -12.18
C ARG A 195 15.49 3.13 -13.25
N VAL A 196 14.26 2.80 -12.86
CA VAL A 196 13.28 2.22 -13.81
C VAL A 196 12.67 3.27 -14.76
N THR A 197 12.81 4.56 -14.44
CA THR A 197 12.29 5.69 -15.25
C THR A 197 13.37 6.51 -15.96
N ALA A 198 14.65 6.14 -15.85
CA ALA A 198 15.73 6.85 -16.53
C ALA A 198 15.67 6.65 -18.06
N ASP A 199 15.52 7.75 -18.81
CA ASP A 199 15.55 7.79 -20.28
C ASP A 199 16.96 7.48 -20.85
#